data_AF-A0AAN0ITQ6-F1
#
_entry.id   AF-A0AAN0ITQ6-F1
#
_cell.length_a   1.000
_cell.length_b   1.000
_cell.length_c   1.000
_cell.angle_alpha   90.00
_cell.angle_beta   90.00
_cell.angle_gamma   90.00
#
_symmetry.space_group_name_H-M   'P 1'
#
loop_
_entity.id
_entity.type
_entity.pdbx_description
1 polymer ?
#
loop_
_entity_poly.entity_id
_entity_poly.type
_entity_poly.pdbx_seq_one_letter_code
_entity_poly.pdbx_strand_id
1 'polypeptide(L)'
;RISTNADNPEGTLDAMLQAVVCDDVIEWREDSRKILLVMTDDVLHTAGDGSLAGIVKPNDGLCHTEYDESTNRTLYTASLLQDYPSLELVKMVLTDNDIVPVFAVAGISDDIFALYNKSVSPFLNGFAVKLESGSSNLIPVLIEAYRKVVANAQLSFNLPDHILATVEANCSDYLPQRRECVEIGNETVEFTMSVSLRECTQELRDNKSTDIIVTIPGFSQFLIKVSGHCSCECESQPTRGSTECSNGNLTCGLCNCDEGWGGSTCSCSTLQCPVGLNGKTCNGRGTCECGECHCYNVNSTELSDIDSTMLDTTGVDNPLIYGAACECSNYECLTDGNGVVCSGEGDCQCYNGTYECLCGVSALTGE
;
A
#
# COMPACT_ATOMS: atom_id res chain seq x y z
N ARG A 1 -18.72 25.65 36.60
CA ARG A 1 -17.99 25.06 37.75
C ARG A 1 -17.11 23.97 37.16
N ILE A 2 -15.88 23.81 37.65
CA ILE A 2 -14.96 22.78 37.19
C ILE A 2 -15.34 21.45 37.85
N SER A 3 -15.21 20.34 37.13
CA SER A 3 -15.38 18.97 37.65
C SER A 3 -14.00 18.35 37.96
N THR A 4 -13.94 17.10 38.41
CA THR A 4 -12.70 16.35 38.58
C THR A 4 -12.84 14.98 37.93
N ASN A 5 -11.75 14.48 37.36
CA ASN A 5 -11.54 13.11 36.89
C ASN A 5 -10.55 12.37 37.82
N ALA A 6 -10.47 11.05 37.67
CA ALA A 6 -9.64 10.18 38.52
C ALA A 6 -8.30 9.81 37.86
N ASP A 7 -8.27 9.80 36.54
CA ASP A 7 -7.14 9.55 35.67
C ASP A 7 -6.85 10.74 34.74
N ASN A 8 -5.73 10.69 34.03
CA ASN A 8 -5.25 11.81 33.23
C ASN A 8 -6.02 11.99 31.91
N PRO A 9 -6.22 10.95 31.07
CA PRO A 9 -6.84 11.15 29.77
C PRO A 9 -8.29 11.65 29.87
N GLU A 10 -8.67 12.52 28.95
CA GLU A 10 -10.00 13.14 28.94
C GLU A 10 -10.90 12.59 27.82
N GLY A 11 -12.22 12.68 28.01
CA GLY A 11 -13.25 12.30 27.03
C GLY A 11 -13.40 13.30 25.86
N THR A 12 -12.30 13.89 25.40
CA THR A 12 -12.28 14.96 24.39
C THR A 12 -12.93 14.53 23.07
N LEU A 13 -12.69 13.29 22.63
CA LEU A 13 -13.22 12.80 21.35
C LEU A 13 -14.74 12.61 21.35
N ASP A 14 -15.36 12.24 22.49
CA ASP A 14 -16.83 12.21 22.62
C ASP A 14 -17.42 13.61 22.42
N ALA A 15 -16.85 14.60 23.11
CA ALA A 15 -17.32 15.98 23.02
C ALA A 15 -17.16 16.53 21.59
N MET A 16 -16.04 16.23 20.93
CA MET A 16 -15.82 16.61 19.54
C MET A 16 -16.85 15.96 18.61
N LEU A 17 -17.06 14.64 18.72
CA LEU A 17 -18.02 13.92 17.88
C LEU A 17 -19.42 14.52 18.02
N GLN A 18 -19.90 14.67 19.25
CA GLN A 18 -21.23 15.20 19.54
C GLN A 18 -21.39 16.65 19.08
N ALA A 19 -20.37 17.49 19.23
CA ALA A 19 -20.40 18.88 18.74
C ALA A 19 -20.51 18.97 17.21
N VAL A 20 -20.14 17.92 16.47
CA VAL A 20 -20.23 17.87 15.02
C VAL A 20 -21.54 17.24 14.56
N VAL A 21 -21.92 16.08 15.10
CA VAL A 21 -23.09 15.32 14.61
C VAL A 21 -24.43 15.84 15.13
N CYS A 22 -24.43 16.62 16.22
CA CYS A 22 -25.65 17.20 16.80
C CYS A 22 -25.94 18.59 16.21
N ASP A 23 -26.18 18.65 14.91
CA ASP A 23 -26.42 19.91 14.21
C ASP A 23 -27.67 20.64 14.72
N ASP A 24 -28.73 19.92 15.09
CA ASP A 24 -29.94 20.51 15.69
C ASP A 24 -29.70 21.18 17.06
N VAL A 25 -28.56 20.89 17.71
CA VAL A 25 -28.20 21.43 19.03
C VAL A 25 -27.18 22.57 18.91
N ILE A 26 -26.18 22.39 18.05
CA ILE A 26 -25.08 23.36 17.86
C ILE A 26 -25.42 24.40 16.79
N GLU A 27 -26.25 24.04 15.81
CA GLU A 27 -26.74 24.85 14.70
C GLU A 27 -25.61 25.42 13.85
N TRP A 28 -24.80 24.56 13.23
CA TRP A 28 -23.73 25.01 12.35
C TRP A 28 -24.31 25.65 11.09
N ARG A 29 -23.95 26.91 10.84
CA ARG A 29 -24.39 27.60 9.63
C ARG A 29 -23.77 26.96 8.38
N GLU A 30 -24.62 26.56 7.42
CA GLU A 30 -24.21 25.93 6.15
C GLU A 30 -23.17 26.76 5.39
N ASP A 31 -23.47 28.03 5.10
CA ASP A 31 -22.58 28.94 4.36
C ASP A 31 -21.52 29.62 5.24
N SER A 32 -20.80 28.85 6.05
CA SER A 32 -19.76 29.40 6.92
C SER A 32 -18.55 28.48 7.07
N ARG A 33 -17.39 29.08 7.39
CA ARG A 33 -16.25 28.30 7.85
C ARG A 33 -16.51 27.86 9.29
N LYS A 34 -16.55 26.54 9.50
CA LYS A 34 -16.82 25.93 10.80
C LYS A 34 -15.49 25.57 11.48
N ILE A 35 -15.20 26.21 12.60
CA ILE A 35 -13.98 25.98 13.38
C ILE A 35 -14.38 25.46 14.75
N LEU A 36 -13.90 24.27 15.10
CA LEU A 36 -14.10 23.67 16.42
C LEU A 36 -12.85 23.90 17.27
N LEU A 37 -12.91 24.87 18.18
CA LEU A 37 -11.82 25.11 19.13
C LEU A 37 -11.91 24.12 20.30
N VAL A 38 -10.91 23.25 20.42
CA VAL A 38 -10.79 22.26 21.49
C VAL A 38 -9.74 22.74 22.47
N MET A 39 -10.14 23.00 23.71
CA MET A 39 -9.23 23.43 24.77
C MET A 39 -9.06 22.28 25.77
N THR A 40 -7.82 21.88 26.03
CA THR A 40 -7.47 20.80 26.96
C THR A 40 -6.04 21.00 27.46
N ASP A 41 -5.69 20.44 28.60
CA ASP A 41 -4.33 20.43 29.12
C ASP A 41 -3.71 19.04 29.28
N ASP A 42 -4.41 18.00 28.81
CA ASP A 42 -3.98 16.61 28.92
C ASP A 42 -4.24 15.80 27.64
N VAL A 43 -3.88 14.52 27.69
CA VAL A 43 -4.13 13.54 26.64
C VAL A 43 -5.61 13.16 26.57
N LEU A 44 -5.98 12.39 25.55
CA LEU A 44 -7.36 11.99 25.28
C LEU A 44 -7.54 10.49 25.39
N HIS A 45 -8.75 10.05 25.75
CA HIS A 45 -9.19 8.68 25.58
C HIS A 45 -9.56 8.37 24.13
N THR A 46 -9.34 7.12 23.72
CA THR A 46 -9.72 6.61 22.39
C THR A 46 -10.52 5.32 22.48
N ALA A 47 -11.17 4.93 21.39
CA ALA A 47 -11.87 3.65 21.28
C ALA A 47 -11.02 2.48 21.82
N GLY A 48 -11.63 1.68 22.70
CA GLY A 48 -11.01 0.60 23.46
C GLY A 48 -10.80 0.94 24.94
N ASP A 49 -10.59 2.22 25.28
CA ASP A 49 -10.31 2.62 26.66
C ASP A 49 -11.51 2.44 27.59
N GLY A 50 -12.74 2.60 27.08
CA GLY A 50 -13.97 2.40 27.85
C GLY A 50 -14.16 0.96 28.35
N SER A 51 -13.43 0.00 27.77
CA SER A 51 -13.45 -1.40 28.24
C SER A 51 -13.03 -1.55 29.70
N LEU A 52 -12.15 -0.67 30.20
CA LEU A 52 -11.74 -0.64 31.62
C LEU A 52 -12.89 -0.22 32.54
N ALA A 53 -13.84 0.57 32.04
CA ALA A 53 -15.06 0.96 32.73
C ALA A 53 -16.24 -0.02 32.48
N GLY A 54 -16.01 -1.12 31.77
CA GLY A 54 -17.05 -2.09 31.40
C GLY A 54 -17.93 -1.65 30.22
N ILE A 55 -17.54 -0.59 29.50
CA ILE A 55 -18.24 -0.08 28.33
C ILE A 55 -17.57 -0.67 27.09
N VAL A 56 -18.25 -1.59 26.40
CA VAL A 56 -17.70 -2.33 25.25
C VAL A 56 -18.50 -2.13 23.97
N LYS A 57 -19.61 -1.39 24.02
CA LYS A 57 -20.38 -1.05 22.83
C LYS A 57 -19.60 0.01 22.05
N PRO A 58 -19.21 -0.22 20.78
CA PRO A 58 -18.55 0.79 19.98
C PRO A 58 -19.41 2.04 19.81
N ASN A 59 -18.77 3.19 19.68
CA ASN A 59 -19.45 4.44 19.34
C ASN A 59 -20.13 4.33 17.96
N ASP A 60 -21.39 4.75 17.86
CA ASP A 60 -22.19 4.63 16.65
C ASP A 60 -22.08 5.83 15.70
N GLY A 61 -21.37 6.90 16.08
CA GLY A 61 -21.22 8.08 15.24
C GLY A 61 -22.48 8.94 15.13
N LEU A 62 -23.48 8.73 15.99
CA LEU A 62 -24.75 9.46 15.96
C LEU A 62 -24.85 10.50 17.08
N CYS A 63 -25.79 11.43 16.91
CA CYS A 63 -26.11 12.39 17.96
C CYS A 63 -26.87 11.72 19.11
N HIS A 64 -26.36 11.87 20.33
CA HIS A 64 -27.00 11.48 21.59
C HIS A 64 -26.91 12.61 22.61
N THR A 65 -26.87 13.85 22.14
CA THR A 65 -26.87 15.03 22.99
C THR A 65 -28.25 15.63 22.99
N GLU A 66 -28.86 15.68 24.18
CA GLU A 66 -30.25 16.11 24.36
C GLU A 66 -30.33 17.18 25.44
N TYR A 67 -31.32 18.06 25.31
CA TYR A 67 -31.63 19.02 26.36
C TYR A 67 -32.45 18.35 27.47
N ASP A 68 -31.86 18.26 28.67
CA ASP A 68 -32.51 17.77 29.87
C ASP A 68 -33.19 18.94 30.61
N GLU A 69 -34.52 18.99 30.53
CA GLU A 69 -35.36 19.99 31.20
C GLU A 69 -35.19 19.97 32.72
N SER A 70 -34.90 18.81 33.31
CA SER A 70 -34.82 18.66 34.77
C SER A 70 -33.57 19.29 35.36
N THR A 71 -32.46 19.25 34.61
CA THR A 71 -31.19 19.87 35.00
C THR A 71 -30.97 21.23 34.33
N ASN A 72 -31.82 21.60 33.36
CA ASN A 72 -31.68 22.75 32.48
C ASN A 72 -30.30 22.74 31.79
N ARG A 73 -29.90 21.58 31.27
CA ARG A 73 -28.61 21.36 30.63
C ARG A 73 -28.74 20.47 29.42
N THR A 74 -27.93 20.77 28.42
CA THR A 74 -27.69 19.88 27.29
C THR A 74 -26.65 18.83 27.72
N LEU A 75 -27.00 17.55 27.63
CA LEU A 75 -26.20 16.43 28.14
C LEU A 75 -26.04 15.35 27.08
N TYR A 76 -24.83 14.78 27.02
CA TYR A 76 -24.55 13.58 26.22
C TYR A 76 -25.04 12.33 26.97
N THR A 77 -26.15 11.76 26.50
CA THR A 77 -26.89 10.68 27.18
C THR A 77 -26.25 9.31 27.01
N ALA A 78 -25.39 9.12 26.01
CA ALA A 78 -24.72 7.86 25.72
C ALA A 78 -23.31 7.73 26.35
N SER A 79 -22.86 8.70 27.15
CA SER A 79 -21.53 8.70 27.79
C SER A 79 -21.19 7.45 28.60
N LEU A 80 -22.19 6.77 29.19
CA LEU A 80 -22.02 5.52 29.93
C LEU A 80 -22.51 4.28 29.18
N LEU A 81 -22.94 4.44 27.93
CA LEU A 81 -23.59 3.41 27.12
C LEU A 81 -22.74 2.95 25.94
N GLN A 82 -21.84 3.81 25.44
CA GLN A 82 -20.94 3.51 24.36
C GLN A 82 -19.53 4.01 24.65
N ASP A 83 -18.56 3.32 24.07
CA ASP A 83 -17.15 3.62 24.20
C ASP A 83 -16.80 4.93 23.48
N TYR A 84 -15.61 5.46 23.77
CA TYR A 84 -15.07 6.62 23.08
C TYR A 84 -15.00 6.35 21.56
N PRO A 85 -15.21 7.37 20.72
CA PRO A 85 -15.05 7.19 19.29
C PRO A 85 -13.57 6.99 18.93
N SER A 86 -13.33 6.29 17.82
CA SER A 86 -11.98 6.19 17.27
C SER A 86 -11.58 7.53 16.62
N LEU A 87 -10.28 7.80 16.55
CA LEU A 87 -9.79 8.99 15.83
C LEU A 87 -10.27 9.01 14.38
N GLU A 88 -10.37 7.85 13.72
CA GLU A 88 -10.86 7.74 12.34
C GLU A 88 -12.35 8.11 12.21
N LEU A 89 -13.19 7.69 13.16
CA LEU A 89 -14.60 8.06 13.18
C LEU A 89 -14.76 9.58 13.34
N VAL A 90 -14.00 10.20 14.25
CA VAL A 90 -14.01 11.66 14.44
C VAL A 90 -13.50 12.38 13.18
N LYS A 91 -12.44 11.87 12.53
CA LYS A 91 -11.92 12.42 11.27
C LYS A 91 -12.97 12.42 10.17
N MET A 92 -13.66 11.29 10.00
CA MET A 92 -14.72 11.11 9.00
C MET A 92 -15.82 12.15 9.24
N VAL A 93 -16.36 12.20 10.45
CA VAL A 93 -17.44 13.12 10.83
C VAL A 93 -17.04 14.59 10.67
N LEU A 94 -15.83 14.99 11.07
CA LEU A 94 -15.31 16.35 10.86
C LEU A 94 -15.23 16.70 9.37
N THR A 95 -14.75 15.75 8.55
CA THR A 95 -14.57 15.94 7.11
C THR A 95 -15.93 16.05 6.41
N ASP A 96 -16.87 15.16 6.72
CA ASP A 96 -18.21 15.14 6.11
C ASP A 96 -19.04 16.38 6.45
N ASN A 97 -18.71 17.07 7.55
CA ASN A 97 -19.41 18.27 8.01
C ASN A 97 -18.65 19.58 7.74
N ASP A 98 -17.50 19.52 7.04
CA ASP A 98 -16.62 20.65 6.74
C ASP A 98 -16.15 21.43 7.99
N ILE A 99 -15.88 20.72 9.09
CA ILE A 99 -15.47 21.30 10.38
C ILE A 99 -13.96 21.09 10.60
N VAL A 100 -13.25 22.18 10.87
CA VAL A 100 -11.80 22.12 11.15
C VAL A 100 -11.56 22.21 12.65
N PRO A 101 -10.96 21.18 13.29
CA PRO A 101 -10.61 21.26 14.70
C PRO A 101 -9.32 22.05 14.89
N VAL A 102 -9.29 22.90 15.91
CA VAL A 102 -8.08 23.57 16.39
C VAL A 102 -7.89 23.28 17.86
N PHE A 103 -6.81 22.58 18.19
CA PHE A 103 -6.46 22.20 19.56
C PHE A 103 -5.64 23.31 20.22
N ALA A 104 -6.26 24.03 21.15
CA ALA A 104 -5.60 24.96 22.06
C ALA A 104 -5.16 24.20 23.32
N VAL A 105 -3.93 23.71 23.29
CA VAL A 105 -3.40 22.81 24.32
C VAL A 105 -2.67 23.61 25.38
N ALA A 106 -3.24 23.65 26.57
CA ALA A 106 -2.54 24.13 27.76
C ALA A 106 -1.59 23.04 28.23
N GLY A 107 -0.48 23.38 28.89
CA GLY A 107 0.39 22.30 29.33
C GLY A 107 1.69 22.74 29.96
N ILE A 108 2.08 21.96 30.96
CA ILE A 108 3.27 22.13 31.80
C ILE A 108 4.51 21.47 31.14
N SER A 109 4.32 20.53 30.20
CA SER A 109 5.38 19.86 29.43
C SER A 109 5.19 20.02 27.92
N ASP A 110 6.29 20.19 27.18
CA ASP A 110 6.27 20.31 25.71
C ASP A 110 5.79 19.02 24.99
N ASP A 111 5.71 17.89 25.71
CA ASP A 111 5.36 16.58 25.15
C ASP A 111 3.87 16.47 24.78
N ILE A 112 2.96 17.01 25.60
CA ILE A 112 1.52 16.97 25.33
C ILE A 112 1.22 17.83 24.10
N PHE A 113 1.78 19.04 24.04
CA PHE A 113 1.66 19.87 22.85
C PHE A 113 2.24 19.17 21.61
N ALA A 114 3.36 18.46 21.74
CA ALA A 114 3.95 17.70 20.65
C ALA A 114 3.03 16.57 20.15
N LEU A 115 2.34 15.85 21.05
CA LEU A 115 1.33 14.84 20.68
C LEU A 115 0.25 15.45 19.79
N TYR A 116 -0.34 16.57 20.21
CA TYR A 116 -1.39 17.21 19.42
C TYR A 116 -0.86 17.79 18.10
N ASN A 117 0.23 18.54 18.15
CA ASN A 117 0.78 19.24 17.00
C ASN A 117 1.39 18.32 15.93
N LYS A 118 1.97 17.18 16.33
CA LYS A 118 2.65 16.26 15.40
C LYS A 118 1.80 15.05 15.01
N SER A 119 0.82 14.66 15.82
CA SER A 119 0.08 13.42 15.62
C SER A 119 -1.42 13.65 15.52
N VAL A 120 -2.06 14.19 16.56
CA VAL A 120 -3.54 14.24 16.61
C VAL A 120 -4.12 15.25 15.62
N SER A 121 -3.65 16.50 15.64
CA SER A 121 -4.22 17.55 14.79
C SER A 121 -3.96 17.29 13.30
N PRO A 122 -2.75 16.88 12.85
CA PRO A 122 -2.54 16.57 11.43
C PRO A 122 -3.39 15.38 10.97
N PHE A 123 -3.59 14.37 11.81
CA PHE A 123 -4.44 13.22 11.49
C PHE A 123 -5.89 13.63 11.25
N LEU A 124 -6.42 14.52 12.10
CA LEU A 124 -7.80 15.04 12.04
C LEU A 124 -7.97 16.23 11.07
N ASN A 125 -7.02 16.48 10.17
CA ASN A 125 -7.04 17.61 9.23
C ASN A 125 -7.17 18.98 9.93
N GLY A 126 -6.65 19.10 11.14
CA GLY A 126 -6.73 20.28 11.99
C GLY A 126 -5.37 20.84 12.40
N PHE A 127 -5.41 21.75 13.36
CA PHE A 127 -4.22 22.49 13.83
C PHE A 127 -4.07 22.43 15.34
N ALA A 128 -2.87 22.72 15.84
CA ALA A 128 -2.61 22.89 17.26
C ALA A 128 -1.96 24.25 17.53
N VAL A 129 -2.34 24.87 18.65
CA VAL A 129 -1.83 26.15 19.14
C VAL A 129 -1.54 26.05 20.64
N LYS A 130 -0.50 26.73 21.11
CA LYS A 130 -0.11 26.69 22.53
C LYS A 130 -1.01 27.60 23.36
N LEU A 131 -1.63 27.06 24.41
CA LEU A 131 -2.37 27.80 25.41
C LEU A 131 -1.53 27.89 26.69
N GLU A 132 -1.52 29.05 27.34
CA GLU A 132 -0.87 29.19 28.65
C GLU A 132 -1.67 28.45 29.72
N SER A 133 -1.02 27.89 30.75
CA SER A 133 -1.69 27.10 31.80
C SER A 133 -2.81 27.85 32.53
N GLY A 134 -2.74 29.18 32.60
CA GLY A 134 -3.80 30.04 33.15
C GLY A 134 -4.82 30.54 32.11
N SER A 135 -4.70 30.11 30.85
CA SER A 135 -5.44 30.63 29.70
C SER A 135 -5.34 32.16 29.53
N SER A 136 -4.28 32.78 30.05
CA SER A 136 -4.08 34.24 30.01
C SER A 136 -3.91 34.78 28.60
N ASN A 137 -3.46 33.95 27.66
CA ASN A 137 -3.29 34.27 26.25
C ASN A 137 -4.47 33.82 25.36
N LEU A 138 -5.66 33.58 25.93
CA LEU A 138 -6.81 33.07 25.16
C LEU A 138 -7.16 33.93 23.94
N ILE A 139 -7.16 35.26 24.07
CA ILE A 139 -7.50 36.15 22.94
C ILE A 139 -6.49 36.02 21.79
N PRO A 140 -5.16 36.10 22.02
CA PRO A 140 -4.16 35.76 21.03
C PRO A 140 -4.34 34.37 20.40
N VAL A 141 -4.65 33.35 21.23
CA VAL A 141 -4.87 31.97 20.77
C VAL A 141 -6.05 31.87 19.82
N LEU A 142 -7.15 32.57 20.08
CA LEU A 142 -8.31 32.62 19.17
C LEU A 142 -7.94 33.23 17.81
N ILE A 143 -7.15 34.31 17.82
CA ILE A 143 -6.70 34.97 16.58
C ILE A 143 -5.77 34.03 15.80
N GLU A 144 -4.85 33.36 16.48
CA GLU A 144 -3.95 32.39 15.88
C GLU A 144 -4.71 31.19 15.31
N ALA A 145 -5.64 30.61 16.08
CA ALA A 145 -6.48 29.51 15.66
C ALA A 145 -7.27 29.83 14.38
N TYR A 146 -7.89 31.02 14.34
CA TYR A 146 -8.57 31.49 13.14
C TYR A 146 -7.62 31.62 11.96
N ARG A 147 -6.45 32.25 12.16
CA ARG A 147 -5.43 32.41 11.11
C ARG A 147 -4.92 31.08 10.57
N LYS A 148 -4.69 30.08 11.43
CA LYS A 148 -4.28 28.73 11.01
C LYS A 148 -5.28 28.13 10.02
N VAL A 149 -6.58 28.33 10.22
CA VAL A 149 -7.61 27.79 9.32
C VAL A 149 -7.75 28.62 8.03
N VAL A 150 -7.66 29.94 8.11
CA VAL A 150 -7.95 30.80 6.94
C VAL A 150 -6.73 31.14 6.08
N ALA A 151 -5.53 31.08 6.66
CA ALA A 151 -4.27 31.47 6.01
C ALA A 151 -3.36 30.27 5.72
N ASN A 152 -3.77 29.03 6.02
CA ASN A 152 -3.05 27.86 5.59
C ASN A 152 -3.85 27.12 4.52
N ALA A 153 -3.18 26.68 3.46
CA ALA A 153 -3.72 25.75 2.50
C ALA A 153 -2.87 24.48 2.53
N GLN A 154 -3.52 23.34 2.76
CA GLN A 154 -2.91 22.03 2.72
C GLN A 154 -3.84 21.07 1.98
N LEU A 155 -3.27 20.12 1.25
CA LEU A 155 -4.01 19.02 0.67
C LEU A 155 -3.92 17.81 1.59
N SER A 156 -5.06 17.29 2.01
CA SER A 156 -5.16 16.03 2.75
C SER A 156 -5.88 14.99 1.90
N PHE A 157 -5.27 13.81 1.79
CA PHE A 157 -5.81 12.69 1.01
C PHE A 157 -5.19 11.39 1.50
N ASN A 158 -5.93 10.30 1.34
CA ASN A 158 -5.44 8.94 1.52
C ASN A 158 -5.31 8.28 0.14
N LEU A 159 -4.26 7.46 -0.03
CA LEU A 159 -4.03 6.74 -1.29
C LEU A 159 -4.20 5.24 -1.06
N PRO A 160 -4.91 4.53 -1.95
CA PRO A 160 -4.85 3.07 -2.04
C PRO A 160 -3.43 2.59 -2.41
N ASP A 161 -3.06 1.38 -2.00
CA ASP A 161 -1.70 0.83 -2.16
C ASP A 161 -1.18 0.78 -3.61
N HIS A 162 -2.09 0.71 -4.60
CA HIS A 162 -1.78 0.64 -6.03
C HIS A 162 -1.65 2.03 -6.70
N ILE A 163 -1.88 3.11 -5.96
CA ILE A 163 -1.80 4.50 -6.45
C ILE A 163 -0.66 5.23 -5.73
N LEU A 164 0.16 5.94 -6.50
CA LEU A 164 1.15 6.86 -5.98
C LEU A 164 0.73 8.29 -6.32
N ALA A 165 0.94 9.21 -5.37
CA ALA A 165 0.81 10.63 -5.66
C ALA A 165 1.92 11.45 -5.00
N THR A 166 2.43 12.43 -5.73
CA THR A 166 3.30 13.48 -5.21
C THR A 166 2.58 14.81 -5.31
N VAL A 167 2.87 15.70 -4.36
CA VAL A 167 2.30 17.06 -4.31
C VAL A 167 3.43 18.04 -4.13
N GLU A 168 3.44 19.05 -4.97
CA GLU A 168 4.32 20.21 -4.89
C GLU A 168 3.46 21.45 -4.69
N ALA A 169 3.66 22.16 -3.58
CA ALA A 169 3.00 23.45 -3.35
C ALA A 169 3.89 24.59 -3.83
N ASN A 170 3.34 25.46 -4.67
CA ASN A 170 3.93 26.71 -5.09
C ASN A 170 3.34 27.85 -4.25
N CYS A 171 3.98 28.09 -3.11
CA CYS A 171 3.71 29.24 -2.26
C CYS A 171 4.54 30.43 -2.77
N SER A 172 4.04 31.67 -2.67
CA SER A 172 4.74 32.88 -3.14
C SER A 172 6.18 33.04 -2.60
N ASP A 173 6.51 32.38 -1.49
CA ASP A 173 7.86 32.18 -1.00
C ASP A 173 8.47 30.90 -1.58
N TYR A 174 9.56 31.05 -2.35
CA TYR A 174 10.34 30.01 -3.04
C TYR A 174 10.87 28.88 -2.12
N LEU A 175 10.01 27.99 -1.63
CA LEU A 175 10.40 26.75 -0.94
C LEU A 175 9.66 25.54 -1.53
N PRO A 176 10.24 24.89 -2.57
CA PRO A 176 9.55 23.92 -3.44
C PRO A 176 9.34 22.51 -2.86
N GLN A 177 9.19 22.33 -1.54
CA GLN A 177 9.06 20.99 -0.93
C GLN A 177 8.06 20.89 0.23
N ARG A 178 7.00 21.71 0.24
CA ARG A 178 5.94 21.58 1.26
C ARG A 178 4.64 21.08 0.63
N ARG A 179 3.90 20.26 1.37
CA ARG A 179 2.49 19.90 1.10
C ARG A 179 1.51 20.94 1.65
N GLU A 180 2.04 22.03 2.17
CA GLU A 180 1.31 23.08 2.89
C GLU A 180 1.93 24.43 2.55
N CYS A 181 1.08 25.40 2.24
CA CYS A 181 1.40 26.81 2.25
C CYS A 181 0.82 27.43 3.52
N VAL A 182 1.65 28.18 4.25
CA VAL A 182 1.26 28.86 5.50
C VAL A 182 1.28 30.36 5.29
N GLU A 183 0.50 31.07 6.10
CA GLU A 183 0.43 32.55 6.08
C GLU A 183 0.06 33.15 4.71
N ILE A 184 -0.74 32.40 3.95
CA ILE A 184 -1.37 32.85 2.71
C ILE A 184 -2.28 34.01 3.08
N GLY A 185 -1.87 35.22 2.72
CA GLY A 185 -2.69 36.41 2.91
C GLY A 185 -3.87 36.41 1.93
N ASN A 186 -3.91 37.41 1.06
CA ASN A 186 -4.91 37.48 -0.02
C ASN A 186 -4.37 36.90 -1.34
N GLU A 187 -3.36 36.05 -1.27
CA GLU A 187 -2.66 35.53 -2.43
C GLU A 187 -3.27 34.21 -2.90
N THR A 188 -3.07 33.89 -4.17
CA THR A 188 -3.45 32.59 -4.73
C THR A 188 -2.22 31.69 -4.69
N VAL A 189 -2.37 30.50 -4.11
CA VAL A 189 -1.36 29.45 -4.14
C VAL A 189 -1.76 28.36 -5.12
N GLU A 190 -0.77 27.70 -5.72
CA GLU A 190 -1.00 26.64 -6.69
C GLU A 190 -0.39 25.33 -6.17
N PHE A 191 -1.15 24.24 -6.30
CA PHE A 191 -0.67 22.90 -5.96
C PHE A 191 -0.60 22.05 -7.22
N THR A 192 0.56 21.45 -7.47
CA THR A 192 0.78 20.48 -8.54
C THR A 192 0.76 19.09 -7.94
N MET A 193 -0.29 18.32 -8.22
CA MET A 193 -0.40 16.91 -7.80
C MET A 193 -0.13 16.00 -9.01
N SER A 194 0.87 15.13 -8.91
CA SER A 194 1.14 14.10 -9.91
C SER A 194 0.66 12.75 -9.40
N VAL A 195 -0.27 12.12 -10.11
CA VAL A 195 -0.85 10.81 -9.74
C VAL A 195 -0.39 9.76 -10.74
N SER A 196 0.06 8.60 -10.25
CA SER A 196 0.49 7.48 -11.08
C SER A 196 0.01 6.15 -10.52
N LEU A 197 -0.13 5.16 -11.40
CA LEU A 197 -0.42 3.77 -11.01
C LEU A 197 0.89 3.04 -10.76
N ARG A 198 1.00 2.38 -9.61
CA ARG A 198 2.14 1.49 -9.31
C ARG A 198 1.99 0.16 -10.03
N GLU A 199 0.78 -0.37 -10.05
CA GLU A 199 0.43 -1.63 -10.69
C GLU A 199 -1.00 -1.61 -11.21
N CYS A 200 -1.29 -2.52 -12.14
CA CYS A 200 -2.62 -2.73 -12.70
C CYS A 200 -3.32 -3.87 -11.95
N THR A 201 -4.15 -3.52 -10.97
CA THR A 201 -5.02 -4.46 -10.25
C THR A 201 -6.09 -5.04 -11.19
N GLN A 202 -6.69 -6.18 -10.82
CA GLN A 202 -7.77 -6.77 -11.62
C GLN A 202 -8.97 -5.83 -11.75
N GLU A 203 -9.28 -5.06 -10.71
CA GLU A 203 -10.37 -4.08 -10.74
C GLU A 203 -10.15 -3.02 -11.82
N LEU A 204 -8.91 -2.51 -11.95
CA LEU A 204 -8.55 -1.56 -13.00
C LEU A 204 -8.59 -2.20 -14.40
N ARG A 205 -8.23 -3.48 -14.52
CA ARG A 205 -8.35 -4.26 -15.78
C ARG A 205 -9.81 -4.48 -16.19
N ASP A 206 -10.70 -4.58 -15.22
CA ASP A 206 -12.15 -4.71 -15.40
C ASP A 206 -12.84 -3.35 -15.64
N ASN A 207 -12.09 -2.31 -15.99
CA ASN A 207 -12.57 -0.94 -16.21
C ASN A 207 -13.27 -0.30 -14.99
N LYS A 208 -12.98 -0.76 -13.76
CA LYS A 208 -13.43 -0.05 -12.55
C LYS A 208 -12.52 1.14 -12.29
N SER A 209 -13.12 2.21 -11.78
CA SER A 209 -12.39 3.41 -11.36
C SER A 209 -12.25 3.45 -9.84
N THR A 210 -11.15 4.01 -9.38
CA THR A 210 -10.90 4.30 -7.97
C THR A 210 -10.94 5.80 -7.77
N ASP A 211 -11.64 6.25 -6.73
CA ASP A 211 -11.76 7.67 -6.42
C ASP A 211 -10.77 8.06 -5.31
N ILE A 212 -10.03 9.14 -5.53
CA ILE A 212 -9.21 9.79 -4.50
C ILE A 212 -9.96 11.04 -4.05
N ILE A 213 -10.30 11.10 -2.77
CA ILE A 213 -10.90 12.28 -2.15
C ILE A 213 -9.75 13.16 -1.66
N VAL A 214 -9.68 14.39 -2.19
CA VAL A 214 -8.72 15.40 -1.77
C VAL A 214 -9.47 16.48 -1.01
N THR A 215 -9.14 16.61 0.27
CA THR A 215 -9.73 17.59 1.19
C THR A 215 -8.80 18.78 1.34
N ILE A 216 -9.36 19.99 1.20
CA ILE A 216 -8.72 21.26 1.55
C ILE A 216 -9.38 21.73 2.86
N PRO A 217 -8.73 21.53 4.02
CA PRO A 217 -9.36 21.76 5.31
C PRO A 217 -9.93 23.18 5.45
N GLY A 218 -11.22 23.27 5.76
CA GLY A 218 -11.93 24.54 5.98
C GLY A 218 -12.23 25.32 4.69
N PHE A 219 -12.14 24.69 3.53
CA PHE A 219 -12.49 25.28 2.24
C PHE A 219 -13.43 24.40 1.41
N SER A 220 -12.96 23.24 0.95
CA SER A 220 -13.76 22.31 0.14
C SER A 220 -13.06 20.97 -0.02
N GLN A 221 -13.77 19.99 -0.58
CA GLN A 221 -13.19 18.75 -1.10
C GLN A 221 -13.45 18.59 -2.60
N PHE A 222 -12.55 17.88 -3.29
CA PHE A 222 -12.73 17.49 -4.67
C PHE A 222 -12.29 16.04 -4.88
N LEU A 223 -12.80 15.42 -5.95
CA LEU A 223 -12.61 14.01 -6.24
C LEU A 223 -11.80 13.82 -7.53
N ILE A 224 -10.74 13.04 -7.45
CA ILE A 224 -9.94 12.60 -8.59
C ILE A 224 -10.34 11.16 -8.91
N LYS A 225 -11.02 10.96 -10.03
CA LYS A 225 -11.37 9.63 -10.52
C LYS A 225 -10.22 9.05 -11.34
N VAL A 226 -9.66 7.95 -10.86
CA VAL A 226 -8.55 7.25 -11.51
C VAL A 226 -9.06 5.99 -12.18
N SER A 227 -8.88 5.91 -13.50
CA SER A 227 -9.16 4.71 -14.30
C SER A 227 -7.88 4.22 -14.96
N GLY A 228 -7.61 2.92 -14.88
CA GLY A 228 -6.45 2.30 -15.50
C GLY A 228 -6.74 1.84 -16.92
N HIS A 229 -5.85 2.14 -17.86
CA HIS A 229 -5.85 1.50 -19.18
C HIS A 229 -4.84 0.34 -19.18
N CYS A 230 -5.27 -0.76 -18.56
CA CYS A 230 -4.39 -1.88 -18.21
C CYS A 230 -4.48 -3.07 -19.18
N SER A 231 -5.49 -3.07 -20.05
CA SER A 231 -5.82 -4.17 -20.96
C SER A 231 -5.81 -3.66 -22.39
N CYS A 232 -5.42 -4.50 -23.33
CA CYS A 232 -5.44 -4.14 -24.74
C CYS A 232 -6.86 -4.35 -25.32
N GLU A 233 -7.30 -3.50 -26.24
CA GLU A 233 -8.63 -3.64 -26.86
C GLU A 233 -8.84 -5.02 -27.52
N CYS A 234 -7.78 -5.58 -28.11
CA CYS A 234 -7.79 -6.90 -28.75
C CYS A 234 -7.95 -8.09 -27.79
N GLU A 235 -7.73 -7.89 -26.48
CA GLU A 235 -7.91 -8.95 -25.47
C GLU A 235 -9.38 -9.23 -25.19
N SER A 236 -10.26 -8.26 -25.49
CA SER A 236 -11.70 -8.39 -25.28
C SER A 236 -12.40 -9.36 -26.24
N GLN A 237 -11.74 -9.74 -27.34
CA GLN A 237 -12.30 -10.57 -28.41
C GLN A 237 -11.38 -11.76 -28.75
N PRO A 238 -11.14 -12.70 -27.81
CA PRO A 238 -10.38 -13.90 -28.11
C PRO A 238 -11.14 -14.75 -29.14
N THR A 239 -10.50 -15.07 -30.25
CA THR A 239 -11.10 -15.91 -31.30
C THR A 239 -10.82 -17.38 -30.98
N ARG A 240 -11.83 -18.09 -30.48
CA ARG A 240 -11.74 -19.54 -30.25
C ARG A 240 -11.78 -20.32 -31.55
N GLY A 241 -10.91 -21.33 -31.69
CA GLY A 241 -10.89 -22.19 -32.87
C GLY A 241 -10.51 -21.45 -34.16
N SER A 242 -9.66 -20.43 -34.04
CA SER A 242 -9.05 -19.78 -35.20
C SER A 242 -8.30 -20.81 -36.05
N THR A 243 -8.35 -20.67 -37.37
CA THR A 243 -7.54 -21.52 -38.27
C THR A 243 -6.03 -21.38 -38.04
N GLU A 244 -5.60 -20.29 -37.39
CA GLU A 244 -4.20 -20.03 -37.05
C GLU A 244 -3.78 -20.70 -35.73
N CYS A 245 -4.73 -20.92 -34.80
CA CYS A 245 -4.49 -21.54 -33.50
C CYS A 245 -5.28 -22.85 -33.42
N SER A 246 -4.65 -23.95 -33.86
CA SER A 246 -5.31 -25.25 -34.04
C SER A 246 -6.05 -25.71 -32.78
N ASN A 247 -5.35 -25.72 -31.64
CA ASN A 247 -5.89 -26.11 -30.33
C ASN A 247 -5.68 -24.99 -29.30
N GLY A 248 -6.28 -23.83 -29.56
CA GLY A 248 -6.20 -22.70 -28.67
C GLY A 248 -7.01 -21.50 -29.14
N ASN A 249 -6.82 -20.38 -28.46
CA ASN A 249 -7.50 -19.13 -28.75
C ASN A 249 -6.52 -18.11 -29.31
N LEU A 250 -6.90 -17.43 -30.38
CA LEU A 250 -6.15 -16.30 -30.91
C LEU A 250 -6.52 -15.02 -30.15
N THR A 251 -5.55 -14.42 -29.47
CA THR A 251 -5.71 -13.16 -28.74
C THR A 251 -4.57 -12.22 -29.13
N CYS A 252 -4.91 -11.04 -29.66
CA CYS A 252 -3.92 -10.02 -30.06
C CYS A 252 -2.82 -10.53 -31.02
N GLY A 253 -3.12 -11.49 -31.89
CA GLY A 253 -2.15 -12.07 -32.83
C GLY A 253 -1.26 -13.18 -32.24
N LEU A 254 -1.52 -13.60 -31.00
CA LEU A 254 -0.82 -14.70 -30.33
C LEU A 254 -1.80 -15.84 -30.02
N CYS A 255 -1.34 -17.08 -30.17
CA CYS A 255 -2.12 -18.25 -29.79
C CYS A 255 -1.92 -18.58 -28.31
N ASN A 256 -3.00 -18.57 -27.54
CA ASN A 256 -3.05 -19.10 -26.18
C ASN A 256 -3.54 -20.56 -26.24
N CYS A 257 -2.63 -21.52 -26.14
CA CYS A 257 -2.93 -22.93 -26.35
C CYS A 257 -3.73 -23.55 -25.20
N ASP A 258 -4.63 -24.46 -25.55
CA ASP A 258 -5.34 -25.27 -24.58
C ASP A 258 -4.36 -26.24 -23.88
N GLU A 259 -4.76 -26.75 -22.71
CA GLU A 259 -3.94 -27.68 -21.93
C GLU A 259 -3.53 -28.91 -22.77
N GLY A 260 -2.24 -29.27 -22.72
CA GLY A 260 -1.69 -30.39 -23.49
C GLY A 260 -1.28 -30.06 -24.94
N TRP A 261 -1.36 -28.79 -25.35
CA TRP A 261 -0.94 -28.29 -26.67
C TRP A 261 0.10 -27.19 -26.55
N GLY A 262 0.96 -27.06 -27.56
CA GLY A 262 2.03 -26.08 -27.58
C GLY A 262 2.42 -25.63 -28.98
N GLY A 263 3.48 -24.82 -29.06
CA GLY A 263 3.95 -24.19 -30.28
C GLY A 263 3.16 -22.92 -30.65
N SER A 264 3.73 -22.12 -31.55
CA SER A 264 3.18 -20.81 -31.96
C SER A 264 1.77 -20.86 -32.57
N THR A 265 1.31 -22.03 -33.00
CA THR A 265 0.00 -22.28 -33.61
C THR A 265 -0.82 -23.34 -32.87
N CYS A 266 -0.38 -23.79 -31.69
CA CYS A 266 -1.03 -24.84 -30.90
C CYS A 266 -1.26 -26.14 -31.67
N SER A 267 -0.38 -26.46 -32.62
CA SER A 267 -0.54 -27.59 -33.55
C SER A 267 0.03 -28.91 -33.04
N CYS A 268 0.82 -28.88 -31.96
CA CYS A 268 1.56 -30.03 -31.47
C CYS A 268 1.17 -30.38 -30.03
N SER A 269 1.09 -31.69 -29.73
CA SER A 269 0.79 -32.16 -28.38
C SER A 269 2.04 -32.06 -27.51
N THR A 270 1.89 -31.52 -26.30
CA THR A 270 2.94 -31.49 -25.27
C THR A 270 2.92 -32.74 -24.39
N LEU A 271 1.94 -33.64 -24.55
CA LEU A 271 1.86 -34.92 -23.84
C LEU A 271 2.84 -35.99 -24.35
N GLN A 272 3.53 -35.72 -25.47
CA GLN A 272 4.46 -36.67 -26.11
C GLN A 272 5.93 -36.40 -25.76
N CYS A 273 6.21 -35.44 -24.88
CA CYS A 273 7.59 -35.11 -24.55
C CYS A 273 8.30 -36.22 -23.75
N PRO A 274 9.61 -36.38 -23.95
CA PRO A 274 10.43 -37.31 -23.19
C PRO A 274 10.31 -37.08 -21.68
N VAL A 275 10.14 -38.17 -20.94
CA VAL A 275 10.10 -38.19 -19.48
C VAL A 275 11.44 -38.73 -18.98
N GLY A 276 12.10 -37.97 -18.12
CA GLY A 276 13.36 -38.37 -17.51
C GLY A 276 13.19 -39.53 -16.53
N LEU A 277 14.30 -40.14 -16.09
CA LEU A 277 14.29 -41.23 -15.11
C LEU A 277 13.66 -40.82 -13.76
N ASN A 278 13.60 -39.52 -13.47
CA ASN A 278 12.92 -38.97 -12.30
C ASN A 278 11.38 -38.89 -12.43
N GLY A 279 10.82 -39.35 -13.55
CA GLY A 279 9.38 -39.33 -13.81
C GLY A 279 8.82 -37.96 -14.20
N LYS A 280 9.67 -36.94 -14.40
CA LYS A 280 9.26 -35.60 -14.83
C LYS A 280 9.49 -35.40 -16.33
N THR A 281 8.58 -34.70 -17.00
CA THR A 281 8.74 -34.24 -18.37
C THR A 281 10.00 -33.39 -18.49
N CYS A 282 10.83 -33.65 -19.51
CA CYS A 282 12.13 -33.00 -19.71
C CYS A 282 13.02 -32.99 -18.45
N ASN A 283 12.91 -34.05 -17.65
CA ASN A 283 13.62 -34.25 -16.39
C ASN A 283 13.43 -33.09 -15.38
N GLY A 284 12.46 -32.19 -15.61
CA GLY A 284 12.28 -30.93 -14.88
C GLY A 284 13.34 -29.87 -15.15
N ARG A 285 14.15 -30.03 -16.20
CA ARG A 285 15.31 -29.19 -16.55
C ARG A 285 15.20 -28.55 -17.94
N GLY A 286 13.99 -28.43 -18.45
CA GLY A 286 13.70 -27.79 -19.72
C GLY A 286 12.20 -27.61 -19.93
N THR A 287 11.86 -26.87 -20.98
CA THR A 287 10.48 -26.74 -21.47
C THR A 287 10.21 -27.78 -22.55
N CYS A 288 9.01 -28.35 -22.53
CA CYS A 288 8.53 -29.24 -23.57
C CYS A 288 7.89 -28.39 -24.68
N GLU A 289 8.49 -28.39 -25.87
CA GLU A 289 7.90 -27.76 -27.05
C GLU A 289 7.73 -28.82 -28.13
N CYS A 290 6.47 -29.08 -28.50
CA CYS A 290 6.14 -29.97 -29.61
C CYS A 290 6.75 -31.39 -29.57
N GLY A 291 6.86 -32.00 -28.40
CA GLY A 291 7.39 -33.35 -28.25
C GLY A 291 8.91 -33.40 -28.15
N GLU A 292 9.59 -32.26 -28.16
CA GLU A 292 11.02 -32.12 -27.94
C GLU A 292 11.28 -31.31 -26.67
N CYS A 293 12.31 -31.71 -25.93
CA CYS A 293 12.73 -31.01 -24.73
C CYS A 293 13.76 -29.94 -25.07
N HIS A 294 13.45 -28.69 -24.77
CA HIS A 294 14.37 -27.56 -24.85
C HIS A 294 14.96 -27.32 -23.46
N CYS A 295 16.20 -27.77 -23.27
CA CYS A 295 16.87 -27.72 -21.97
C CYS A 295 17.21 -26.29 -21.55
N TYR A 296 17.04 -25.98 -20.26
CA TYR A 296 17.31 -24.65 -19.74
C TYR A 296 18.78 -24.26 -19.93
N ASN A 297 18.99 -22.98 -20.23
CA ASN A 297 20.33 -22.44 -20.34
C ASN A 297 20.88 -22.09 -18.96
N VAL A 298 21.99 -22.74 -18.60
CA VAL A 298 22.68 -22.64 -17.31
C VAL A 298 23.17 -21.21 -17.01
N ASN A 299 23.40 -20.40 -18.05
CA ASN A 299 23.89 -19.02 -17.93
C ASN A 299 22.79 -17.97 -18.01
N SER A 300 21.52 -18.37 -18.12
CA SER A 300 20.38 -17.46 -18.26
C SER A 300 19.62 -17.27 -16.95
N THR A 301 18.96 -16.12 -16.79
CA THR A 301 18.11 -15.80 -15.63
C THR A 301 16.82 -16.63 -15.57
N GLU A 302 16.62 -17.62 -16.45
CA GLU A 302 15.47 -18.55 -16.44
C GLU A 302 15.54 -19.61 -15.33
N LEU A 303 16.64 -19.64 -14.57
CA LEU A 303 16.88 -20.54 -13.43
C LEU A 303 16.11 -20.17 -12.15
N SER A 304 15.16 -19.23 -12.17
CA SER A 304 14.48 -18.74 -10.96
C SER A 304 13.68 -19.80 -10.19
N ASP A 305 13.41 -20.96 -10.80
CA ASP A 305 12.69 -22.09 -10.19
C ASP A 305 13.62 -23.26 -9.77
N ILE A 306 14.93 -23.16 -10.02
CA ILE A 306 15.93 -24.13 -9.59
C ILE A 306 16.72 -23.46 -8.46
N ASP A 307 16.86 -24.13 -7.32
CA ASP A 307 17.68 -23.67 -6.20
C ASP A 307 19.12 -23.43 -6.67
N SER A 308 19.42 -22.17 -7.01
CA SER A 308 20.69 -21.72 -7.58
C SER A 308 21.87 -21.90 -6.64
N THR A 309 21.63 -22.34 -5.39
CA THR A 309 22.66 -22.66 -4.40
C THR A 309 23.26 -24.07 -4.60
N MET A 310 22.75 -24.85 -5.56
CA MET A 310 23.16 -26.24 -5.82
C MET A 310 23.87 -26.44 -7.18
N LEU A 311 24.14 -25.38 -7.93
CA LEU A 311 24.73 -25.47 -9.27
C LEU A 311 26.23 -25.13 -9.22
N ASP A 312 27.07 -26.13 -8.91
CA ASP A 312 28.52 -25.97 -8.95
C ASP A 312 29.05 -26.30 -10.36
N THR A 313 29.37 -25.26 -11.12
CA THR A 313 29.97 -25.37 -12.46
C THR A 313 31.47 -25.07 -12.44
N THR A 314 32.11 -25.09 -11.27
CA THR A 314 33.52 -24.71 -11.11
C THR A 314 34.43 -25.67 -11.89
N GLY A 315 35.23 -25.13 -12.81
CA GLY A 315 36.12 -25.93 -13.65
C GLY A 315 35.51 -26.46 -14.95
N VAL A 316 34.27 -26.07 -15.28
CA VAL A 316 33.59 -26.46 -16.53
C VAL A 316 33.48 -25.25 -17.47
N ASP A 317 34.09 -25.36 -18.65
CA ASP A 317 33.91 -24.39 -19.71
C ASP A 317 32.55 -24.60 -20.39
N ASN A 318 31.73 -23.54 -20.45
CA ASN A 318 30.40 -23.53 -21.06
C ASN A 318 29.46 -24.61 -20.50
N PRO A 319 28.96 -24.46 -19.27
CA PRO A 319 28.07 -25.43 -18.66
C PRO A 319 26.75 -25.52 -19.43
N LEU A 320 26.28 -26.74 -19.68
CA LEU A 320 25.09 -26.99 -20.49
C LEU A 320 24.34 -28.24 -20.01
N ILE A 321 23.02 -28.20 -20.16
CA ILE A 321 22.11 -29.32 -19.96
C ILE A 321 21.73 -29.85 -21.34
N TYR A 322 21.74 -31.16 -21.51
CA TYR A 322 21.50 -31.83 -22.79
C TYR A 322 20.86 -33.21 -22.59
N GLY A 323 20.57 -33.87 -23.71
CA GLY A 323 19.86 -35.14 -23.76
C GLY A 323 18.42 -34.96 -24.24
N ALA A 324 17.81 -36.04 -24.72
CA ALA A 324 16.48 -35.97 -25.32
C ALA A 324 15.40 -35.59 -24.32
N ALA A 325 15.62 -35.89 -23.04
CA ALA A 325 14.77 -35.51 -21.92
C ALA A 325 15.47 -34.51 -20.98
N CYS A 326 16.54 -33.82 -21.41
CA CYS A 326 17.36 -32.96 -20.54
C CYS A 326 17.91 -33.69 -19.30
N GLU A 327 18.28 -34.96 -19.50
CA GLU A 327 18.73 -35.88 -18.46
C GLU A 327 20.20 -35.73 -18.09
N CYS A 328 20.99 -35.05 -18.90
CA CYS A 328 22.43 -34.96 -18.77
C CYS A 328 22.92 -33.52 -18.62
N SER A 329 24.07 -33.37 -17.98
CA SER A 329 24.84 -32.13 -17.92
C SER A 329 26.32 -32.42 -18.09
N ASN A 330 27.13 -31.38 -18.31
CA ASN A 330 28.59 -31.49 -18.36
C ASN A 330 29.27 -31.01 -17.06
N TYR A 331 28.54 -30.95 -15.94
CA TYR A 331 29.07 -30.43 -14.67
C TYR A 331 28.70 -31.25 -13.42
N GLU A 332 27.86 -32.28 -13.53
CA GLU A 332 27.45 -33.13 -12.39
C GLU A 332 28.39 -34.32 -12.10
N CYS A 333 29.63 -34.27 -12.60
CA CYS A 333 30.66 -35.26 -12.27
C CYS A 333 31.30 -34.99 -10.89
N LEU A 334 32.11 -35.95 -10.41
CA LEU A 334 32.82 -35.82 -9.14
C LEU A 334 33.75 -34.60 -9.14
N THR A 335 33.78 -33.89 -8.01
CA THR A 335 34.63 -32.73 -7.78
C THR A 335 35.84 -33.08 -6.91
N ASP A 336 36.91 -32.30 -7.02
CA ASP A 336 38.06 -32.38 -6.11
C ASP A 336 37.76 -31.72 -4.74
N GLY A 337 38.77 -31.67 -3.86
CA GLY A 337 38.66 -31.04 -2.54
C GLY A 337 38.42 -29.52 -2.56
N ASN A 338 38.53 -28.87 -3.73
CA ASN A 338 38.27 -27.45 -3.95
C ASN A 338 36.94 -27.20 -4.69
N GLY A 339 36.16 -28.25 -4.99
CA GLY A 339 34.90 -28.14 -5.74
C GLY A 339 35.07 -28.13 -7.26
N VAL A 340 36.27 -28.37 -7.80
CA VAL A 340 36.52 -28.35 -9.25
C VAL A 340 36.06 -29.66 -9.87
N VAL A 341 35.10 -29.60 -10.80
CA VAL A 341 34.59 -30.75 -11.54
C VAL A 341 35.74 -31.46 -12.27
N CYS A 342 35.84 -32.78 -12.10
CA CYS A 342 36.89 -33.61 -12.67
C CYS A 342 38.32 -33.11 -12.38
N SER A 343 38.52 -32.42 -11.25
CA SER A 343 39.78 -31.75 -10.87
C SER A 343 40.32 -30.76 -11.92
N GLY A 344 39.50 -30.33 -12.88
CA GLY A 344 39.90 -29.47 -13.99
C GLY A 344 40.74 -30.15 -15.09
N GLU A 345 40.89 -31.48 -15.04
CA GLU A 345 41.80 -32.25 -15.91
C GLU A 345 41.06 -33.32 -16.73
N GLY A 346 39.73 -33.27 -16.79
CA GLY A 346 38.92 -34.24 -17.53
C GLY A 346 37.56 -33.68 -17.96
N ASP A 347 37.03 -34.26 -19.03
CA ASP A 347 35.72 -33.91 -19.57
C ASP A 347 34.63 -34.69 -18.83
N CYS A 348 33.69 -33.98 -18.23
CA CYS A 348 32.52 -34.60 -17.60
C CYS A 348 31.53 -35.09 -18.66
N GLN A 349 31.34 -36.41 -18.75
CA GLN A 349 30.42 -37.04 -19.69
C GLN A 349 29.28 -37.76 -18.98
N CYS A 350 28.09 -37.68 -19.55
CA CYS A 350 26.90 -38.33 -19.04
C CYS A 350 26.46 -39.47 -19.97
N TYR A 351 26.32 -40.67 -19.40
CA TYR A 351 25.80 -41.86 -20.06
C TYR A 351 24.53 -42.32 -19.36
N ASN A 352 23.37 -42.00 -19.95
CA ASN A 352 22.07 -42.43 -19.45
C ASN A 352 21.82 -42.04 -17.96
N GLY A 353 22.22 -40.81 -17.59
CA GLY A 353 22.13 -40.29 -16.21
C GLY A 353 23.28 -40.69 -15.27
N THR A 354 24.29 -41.42 -15.78
CA THR A 354 25.50 -41.78 -15.04
C THR A 354 26.65 -40.88 -15.47
N TYR A 355 27.35 -40.28 -14.51
CA TYR A 355 28.41 -39.30 -14.77
C TYR A 355 29.79 -39.91 -14.62
N GLU A 356 30.66 -39.65 -15.60
CA GLU A 356 32.04 -40.11 -15.62
C GLU A 356 32.98 -38.98 -16.05
N CYS A 357 34.09 -38.81 -15.33
CA CYS A 357 35.17 -37.92 -15.73
C CYS A 357 36.07 -38.66 -16.72
N LEU A 358 36.05 -38.25 -17.99
CA LEU A 358 36.99 -38.73 -18.99
C LEU A 358 38.25 -37.88 -18.93
N CYS A 359 39.25 -38.36 -18.22
CA CYS A 359 40.56 -37.72 -18.21
C CYS A 359 41.23 -37.90 -19.58
N GLY A 360 41.82 -36.83 -20.12
CA GLY A 360 42.72 -36.95 -21.25
C GLY A 360 43.97 -37.75 -20.86
N VAL A 361 44.57 -38.44 -21.84
CA VAL A 361 45.88 -39.09 -21.65
C VAL A 361 46.88 -38.01 -21.25
N SER A 362 47.55 -38.18 -20.11
CA SER A 362 48.48 -37.18 -19.61
C SER A 362 49.62 -36.97 -20.61
N ALA A 363 49.83 -35.72 -21.03
CA ALA A 363 50.94 -35.36 -21.94
C ALA A 363 52.33 -35.59 -21.32
N LEU A 364 52.40 -35.79 -19.98
CA LEU A 364 53.62 -36.03 -19.23
C LEU A 364 53.91 -37.52 -18.99
N THR A 365 52.88 -38.37 -18.89
CA THR A 365 53.03 -39.79 -18.51
C THR A 365 52.56 -40.78 -19.59
N GLY A 366 51.73 -40.36 -20.54
CA GLY A 366 51.24 -41.21 -21.63
C GLY A 366 50.25 -42.30 -21.22
N GLU A 367 49.73 -42.26 -20.00
CA GLU A 367 48.59 -43.07 -19.51
C GLU A 367 47.35 -42.17 -19.35
#